data_AF-A0A6L9QQM4-F1
#
_entry.id   AF-A0A6L9QQM4-F1
#
_cell.length_a   1.000
_cell.length_b   1.000
_cell.length_c   1.000
_cell.angle_alpha   90.00
_cell.angle_beta   90.00
_cell.angle_gamma   90.00
#
_symmetry.space_group_name_H-M   'P 1'
#
loop_
_entity.id
_entity.type
_entity.pdbx_description
1 polymer ?
#
loop_
_entity_poly.entity_id
_entity_poly.type
_entity_poly.pdbx_seq_one_letter_code
_entity_poly.pdbx_strand_id
1 'polypeptide(L)'
;RLTLPLAMLTGAPLLLFAFEPGLPAACALMAAGTSGLGYELTVQRRLVDAVPAEVRGQALGLSNSGLMTGQAAGIGAAGALGEFLAPGRVMALCGAATLAACLFLVRHLR
;
A
#
# COMPACT_ATOMS: atom_id res chain seq x y z
N ARG A 1 9.71 13.94 1.44
CA ARG A 1 9.52 13.99 2.91
C ARG A 1 8.19 13.41 3.38
N LEU A 2 7.04 13.68 2.73
CA LEU A 2 5.75 13.07 3.13
C LEU A 2 5.53 11.62 2.62
N THR A 3 6.38 11.11 1.74
CA THR A 3 6.19 9.78 1.14
C THR A 3 6.13 8.67 2.18
N LEU A 4 7.07 8.63 3.12
CA LEU A 4 7.10 7.63 4.19
C LEU A 4 5.87 7.69 5.11
N PRO A 5 5.50 8.84 5.72
CA PRO A 5 4.33 8.87 6.60
C PRO A 5 3.02 8.55 5.87
N LEU A 6 2.86 8.99 4.61
CA LEU A 6 1.69 8.64 3.81
C LEU A 6 1.65 7.14 3.46
N ALA A 7 2.79 6.54 3.11
CA ALA A 7 2.88 5.10 2.87
C ALA A 7 2.60 4.28 4.15
N MET A 8 3.08 4.72 5.33
CA MET A 8 2.74 4.07 6.59
C MET A 8 1.26 4.19 6.94
N LEU A 9 0.64 5.32 6.56
CA LEU A 9 -0.79 5.56 6.80
C LEU A 9 -1.68 4.58 6.03
N THR A 10 -1.24 4.00 4.90
CA THR A 10 -2.03 2.98 4.19
C THR A 10 -2.08 1.63 4.92
N GLY A 11 -1.13 1.35 5.82
CA GLY A 11 -1.04 0.09 6.58
C GLY A 11 -1.40 0.20 8.06
N ALA A 12 -1.08 1.31 8.72
CA ALA A 12 -1.26 1.45 10.16
C ALA A 12 -2.72 1.31 10.64
N PRO A 13 -3.74 1.91 9.99
CA PRO A 13 -5.14 1.74 10.38
C PRO A 13 -5.64 0.30 10.25
N LEU A 14 -5.09 -0.49 9.31
CA LEU A 14 -5.50 -1.88 9.10
C LEU A 14 -5.15 -2.77 10.30
N LEU A 15 -4.13 -2.44 11.09
CA LEU A 15 -3.80 -3.19 12.31
C LEU A 15 -4.97 -3.21 13.31
N LEU A 16 -5.76 -2.13 13.35
CA LEU A 16 -6.88 -2.00 14.27
C LEU A 16 -8.06 -2.93 13.91
N PHE A 17 -8.09 -3.49 12.69
CA PHE A 17 -9.08 -4.49 12.32
C PHE A 17 -8.92 -5.83 13.05
N ALA A 18 -7.77 -6.07 13.71
CA ALA A 18 -7.61 -7.21 14.63
C ALA A 18 -8.55 -7.15 15.84
N PHE A 19 -9.05 -5.96 16.19
CA PHE A 19 -9.98 -5.74 17.31
C PHE A 19 -11.45 -5.70 16.87
N GLU A 20 -11.75 -6.07 15.63
CA GLU A 20 -13.12 -6.15 15.09
C GLU A 20 -13.92 -4.84 15.31
N PRO A 21 -13.43 -3.70 14.78
CA PRO A 21 -14.09 -2.41 14.96
C PRO A 21 -15.50 -2.43 14.36
N GLY A 22 -16.45 -1.80 15.04
CA GLY A 22 -17.80 -1.60 14.51
C GLY A 22 -17.79 -0.81 13.19
N LEU A 23 -18.85 -0.93 12.40
CA LEU A 23 -18.93 -0.38 11.03
C LEU A 23 -18.50 1.10 10.91
N PRO A 24 -18.93 2.04 11.77
CA PRO A 24 -18.50 3.44 11.66
C PRO A 24 -16.99 3.62 11.83
N ALA A 25 -16.40 2.90 12.79
CA ALA A 25 -14.96 2.94 13.04
C ALA A 25 -14.18 2.28 11.89
N ALA A 26 -14.67 1.15 11.36
CA ALA A 26 -14.08 0.51 10.18
C ALA A 26 -14.05 1.46 8.97
N CYS A 27 -15.15 2.18 8.70
CA CYS A 27 -15.20 3.18 7.64
C CYS A 27 -14.19 4.32 7.86
N ALA A 28 -14.09 4.85 9.09
CA ALA A 28 -13.13 5.90 9.42
C ALA A 28 -11.68 5.42 9.26
N LEU A 29 -11.36 4.21 9.70
CA LEU A 29 -10.04 3.59 9.54
C LEU A 29 -9.68 3.40 8.07
N MET A 30 -10.63 2.93 7.26
CA MET A 30 -10.43 2.78 5.83
C MET A 30 -10.23 4.13 5.13
N ALA A 31 -11.03 5.14 5.48
CA ALA A 31 -10.87 6.49 4.92
C ALA A 31 -9.51 7.11 5.30
N ALA A 32 -9.06 6.91 6.54
CA ALA A 32 -7.73 7.31 6.96
C ALA A 32 -6.65 6.56 6.17
N GLY A 33 -6.80 5.24 6.00
CA GLY A 33 -5.87 4.42 5.25
C GLY A 33 -5.75 4.83 3.77
N THR A 34 -6.87 5.03 3.10
CA THR A 34 -6.89 5.42 1.68
C THR A 34 -6.34 6.82 1.44
N SER A 35 -6.47 7.74 2.41
CA SER A 35 -5.82 9.06 2.31
C SER A 35 -4.28 8.96 2.18
N GLY A 36 -3.69 7.88 2.70
CA GLY A 36 -2.26 7.57 2.57
C GLY A 36 -1.81 7.29 1.13
N LEU A 37 -2.72 6.88 0.23
CA LEU A 37 -2.40 6.59 -1.18
C LEU A 37 -1.80 7.79 -1.95
N GLY A 38 -1.93 9.01 -1.41
CA GLY A 38 -1.23 10.19 -1.93
C GLY A 38 0.30 10.04 -2.03
N TYR A 39 0.91 9.05 -1.35
CA TYR A 39 2.34 8.75 -1.51
C TYR A 39 2.71 8.37 -2.96
N GLU A 40 1.79 7.74 -3.71
CA GLU A 40 2.02 7.28 -5.08
C GLU A 40 2.40 8.41 -6.02
N LEU A 41 1.80 9.60 -5.85
CA LEU A 41 2.13 10.80 -6.63
C LEU A 41 3.61 11.18 -6.49
N THR A 42 4.16 11.03 -5.28
CA THR A 42 5.58 11.35 -5.05
C THR A 42 6.49 10.32 -5.70
N VAL A 43 6.13 9.04 -5.60
CA VAL A 43 6.91 7.94 -6.22
C VAL A 43 6.87 8.06 -7.75
N GLN A 44 5.70 8.32 -8.33
CA GLN A 44 5.53 8.51 -9.76
C GLN A 44 6.32 9.72 -10.28
N ARG A 45 6.31 10.85 -9.57
CA ARG A 45 7.15 12.02 -9.93
C ARG A 45 8.64 11.67 -9.96
N ARG A 46 9.16 10.99 -8.93
CA ARG A 46 10.56 10.56 -8.89
C ARG A 46 10.93 9.65 -10.07
N LEU A 47 10.02 8.77 -10.49
CA LEU A 47 10.23 7.92 -11.66
C LEU A 47 10.28 8.75 -12.96
N VAL A 48 9.37 9.70 -13.12
CA VAL A 48 9.35 10.60 -14.28
C VAL A 48 10.63 11.43 -14.37
N ASP A 49 11.13 11.93 -13.24
CA ASP A 49 12.34 12.74 -13.16
C ASP A 49 13.62 11.92 -13.44
N ALA A 50 13.62 10.63 -13.09
CA ALA A 50 14.77 9.74 -13.29
C ALA A 50 14.87 9.16 -14.71
N VAL A 51 13.78 9.16 -15.49
CA VAL A 51 13.72 8.48 -16.79
C VAL A 51 13.86 9.46 -17.96
N PRO A 52 14.76 9.18 -18.94
CA PRO A 52 14.89 9.97 -20.16
C PRO A 52 13.58 10.10 -20.94
N ALA A 53 13.40 11.22 -21.64
CA ALA A 53 12.13 11.54 -22.30
C ALA A 53 11.74 10.51 -23.38
N GLU A 54 12.73 9.90 -24.03
CA GLU A 54 12.57 8.98 -25.16
C GLU A 54 11.93 7.65 -24.75
N VAL A 55 12.14 7.22 -23.51
CA VAL A 55 11.67 5.91 -22.98
C VAL A 55 10.67 6.06 -21.83
N ARG A 56 10.27 7.29 -21.48
CA ARG A 56 9.39 7.57 -20.34
C ARG A 56 8.05 6.84 -20.40
N GLY A 57 7.41 6.81 -21.58
CA GLY A 57 6.15 6.09 -21.76
C GLY A 57 6.28 4.59 -21.49
N GLN A 58 7.38 3.98 -21.95
CA GLN A 58 7.66 2.56 -21.70
C GLN A 58 7.94 2.29 -20.23
N ALA A 59 8.72 3.14 -19.56
CA ALA A 59 9.03 2.99 -18.14
C ALA A 59 7.79 3.14 -17.25
N LEU A 60 6.93 4.12 -17.53
CA LEU A 60 5.65 4.29 -16.83
C LEU A 60 4.70 3.12 -17.08
N GLY A 61 4.63 2.65 -18.33
CA GLY A 61 3.86 1.47 -18.69
C GLY A 61 4.31 0.22 -17.91
N LEU A 62 5.62 -0.05 -17.90
CA LEU A 62 6.22 -1.15 -17.15
C LEU A 62 5.94 -1.03 -15.64
N SER A 63 6.10 0.18 -15.08
CA SER A 63 5.78 0.44 -13.67
C SER A 63 4.31 0.15 -13.35
N ASN A 64 3.38 0.59 -14.20
CA ASN A 64 1.96 0.39 -13.97
C ASN A 64 1.56 -1.10 -14.11
N SER A 65 2.05 -1.78 -15.15
CA SER A 65 1.85 -3.22 -15.31
C SER A 65 2.42 -4.01 -14.12
N GLY A 66 3.64 -3.67 -13.68
CA GLY A 66 4.25 -4.29 -12.50
C GLY A 66 3.43 -4.07 -11.22
N LEU A 67 2.91 -2.86 -11.01
CA LEU A 67 2.02 -2.55 -9.88
C LEU A 67 0.72 -3.36 -9.93
N MET A 68 0.03 -3.42 -11.07
CA MET A 68 -1.20 -4.19 -11.22
C MET A 68 -0.97 -5.70 -10.99
N THR A 69 0.12 -6.25 -11.52
CA THR A 69 0.48 -7.65 -11.28
C THR A 69 0.77 -7.90 -9.80
N GLY A 70 1.52 -7.01 -9.13
CA GLY A 70 1.79 -7.09 -7.70
C GLY A 70 0.52 -6.99 -6.85
N GLN A 71 -0.40 -6.09 -7.20
CA GLN A 71 -1.71 -5.98 -6.55
C GLN A 71 -2.52 -7.26 -6.72
N ALA A 72 -2.58 -7.83 -7.92
CA ALA A 72 -3.30 -9.09 -8.16
C ALA A 72 -2.72 -10.24 -7.31
N ALA A 73 -1.39 -10.36 -7.24
CA ALA A 73 -0.73 -11.34 -6.38
C ALA A 73 -1.04 -11.12 -4.89
N GLY A 74 -1.00 -9.87 -4.43
CA GLY A 74 -1.33 -9.51 -3.05
C GLY A 74 -2.79 -9.79 -2.69
N ILE A 75 -3.73 -9.45 -3.58
CA ILE A 75 -5.15 -9.74 -3.43
C ILE A 75 -5.39 -11.25 -3.41
N GLY A 76 -4.75 -12.00 -4.30
CA GLY A 76 -4.83 -13.46 -4.33
C GLY A 76 -4.32 -14.10 -3.03
N ALA A 77 -3.16 -13.63 -2.54
CA ALA A 77 -2.60 -14.11 -1.27
C ALA A 77 -3.50 -13.76 -0.07
N ALA A 78 -4.05 -12.55 -0.02
CA ALA A 78 -4.99 -12.14 1.03
C ALA A 78 -6.30 -12.95 0.98
N GLY A 79 -6.82 -13.22 -0.22
CA GLY A 79 -7.99 -14.08 -0.43
C GLY A 79 -7.75 -15.50 0.08
N ALA A 80 -6.60 -16.10 -0.26
CA ALA A 80 -6.21 -17.42 0.23
C ALA A 80 -6.09 -17.45 1.77
N LEU A 81 -5.50 -16.42 2.39
CA LEU A 81 -5.46 -16.30 3.85
C LEU A 81 -6.87 -16.18 4.46
N GLY A 82 -7.80 -15.56 3.75
CA GLY A 82 -9.21 -15.43 4.15
C GLY A 82 -9.98 -16.75 4.22
N GLU A 83 -9.49 -17.82 3.59
CA GLU A 83 -10.09 -19.16 3.75
C GLU A 83 -9.81 -19.76 5.13
N PHE A 84 -8.75 -19.31 5.81
CA PHE A 84 -8.30 -19.86 7.09
C PHE A 84 -8.45 -18.89 8.27
N LEU A 85 -8.52 -17.58 8.00
CA LEU A 85 -8.50 -16.54 9.02
C LEU A 85 -9.73 -15.63 8.91
N ALA A 86 -10.20 -15.14 10.06
CA ALA A 86 -11.23 -14.09 10.09
C ALA A 86 -10.76 -12.83 9.32
N PRO A 87 -11.65 -12.11 8.61
CA PRO A 87 -11.30 -10.97 7.77
C PRO A 87 -10.46 -9.90 8.50
N GLY A 88 -10.78 -9.61 9.76
CA GLY A 88 -10.04 -8.64 10.56
C GLY A 88 -8.57 -9.01 10.78
N ARG A 89 -8.26 -10.30 10.91
CA ARG A 89 -6.87 -10.80 11.03
C ARG A 89 -6.12 -10.72 9.72
N VAL A 90 -6.77 -11.03 8.60
CA VAL A 90 -6.17 -10.89 7.25
C VAL A 90 -5.82 -9.42 6.99
N MET A 91 -6.76 -8.50 7.28
CA MET A 91 -6.50 -7.06 7.15
C MET A 91 -5.33 -6.60 8.02
N ALA A 92 -5.29 -7.04 9.29
CA ALA A 92 -4.17 -6.69 10.17
C ALA A 92 -2.82 -7.25 9.67
N LEU A 93 -2.79 -8.47 9.13
CA LEU A 93 -1.58 -9.04 8.52
C LEU A 93 -1.13 -8.23 7.30
N CYS A 94 -2.06 -7.85 6.41
CA CYS A 94 -1.75 -6.97 5.28
C CYS A 94 -1.20 -5.62 5.75
N GLY A 95 -1.82 -5.02 6.78
CA GLY A 95 -1.34 -3.78 7.40
C GLY A 95 0.08 -3.92 7.96
N ALA A 96 0.35 -5.00 8.69
CA ALA A 96 1.68 -5.30 9.23
C ALA A 96 2.73 -5.49 8.13
N ALA A 97 2.38 -6.20 7.05
CA ALA A 97 3.26 -6.38 5.89
C ALA A 97 3.58 -5.04 5.20
N THR A 98 2.59 -4.15 5.05
CA THR A 98 2.78 -2.79 4.52
C THR A 98 3.75 -1.98 5.39
N LEU A 99 3.58 -2.02 6.72
CA LEU A 99 4.49 -1.31 7.64
C LEU A 99 5.90 -1.90 7.59
N ALA A 100 6.04 -3.22 7.57
CA ALA A 100 7.34 -3.87 7.41
C ALA A 100 8.02 -3.43 6.10
N ALA A 101 7.30 -3.42 4.98
CA ALA A 101 7.82 -2.94 3.70
C ALA A 101 8.26 -1.46 3.77
N CYS A 102 7.48 -0.59 4.42
CA CYS A 102 7.85 0.81 4.64
C CYS A 102 9.14 0.94 5.45
N LEU A 103 9.32 0.12 6.49
CA LEU A 103 10.52 0.10 7.33
C LEU A 103 11.75 -0.41 6.55
N PHE A 104 11.59 -1.48 5.75
CA PHE A 104 12.67 -1.97 4.88
C PHE A 104 13.09 -0.93 3.83
N LEU A 105 12.13 -0.17 3.31
CA LEU A 105 12.35 0.87 2.29
C LEU A 105 12.59 2.26 2.89
N VAL A 106 12.75 2.40 4.20
CA VAL A 106 12.83 3.71 4.88
C VAL A 106 13.92 4.61 4.33
N ARG A 107 15.05 4.03 3.90
CA ARG A 107 16.18 4.77 3.31
C ARG A 107 15.85 5.32 1.92
N HIS A 108 15.03 4.62 1.14
CA HIS A 108 14.62 5.03 -0.20
C HIS A 108 13.42 5.98 -0.17
N LEU A 109 12.58 5.90 0.87
CA LEU A 109 11.37 6.71 1.03
C LEU A 109 11.59 8.06 1.73
N ARG A 110 12.75 8.29 2.34
CA ARG A 110 13.13 9.60 2.91
C ARG A 110 13.43 10.64 1.83
#